data_AF-A0A496ZNV0-F1
#
_entry.id   AF-A0A496ZNV0-F1
#
_cell.length_a   1.000
_cell.length_b   1.000
_cell.length_c   1.000
_cell.angle_alpha   90.00
_cell.angle_beta   90.00
_cell.angle_gamma   90.00
#
_symmetry.space_group_name_H-M   'P 1'
#
loop_
_entity.id
_entity.type
_entity.pdbx_description
1 polymer ?
#
loop_
_entity_poly.entity_id
_entity_poly.type
_entity_poly.pdbx_seq_one_letter_code
_entity_poly.pdbx_strand_id
1 'polypeptide(L)'
;METGNIKTGKIFLLMRKKYLIYMFFAFCSILINLGTQFIIRMLVKNARFNSLKIYNIELGFFIQLISGTAAGFIFKFVIDKFVIFKSNYNGITHTAKQLSIYTFFAFITTAIFWGTEILFKVAFEFPNNEILGGGIGLLIGYTAKFFLDKKWVFGEKIIV
;
A
#
# COMPACT_ATOMS: atom_id res chain seq x y z
N MET A 1 -3.80 38.95 -9.99
CA MET A 1 -4.65 37.74 -10.01
C MET A 1 -4.06 36.62 -10.88
N GLU A 2 -3.38 36.92 -12.00
CA GLU A 2 -2.74 35.90 -12.88
C GLU A 2 -1.62 35.08 -12.21
N THR A 3 -0.79 35.70 -11.37
CA THR A 3 0.31 35.02 -10.65
C THR A 3 -0.17 33.93 -9.70
N GLY A 4 -1.34 34.12 -9.07
CA GLY A 4 -1.98 33.13 -8.21
C GLY A 4 -2.50 31.92 -8.98
N ASN A 5 -3.08 32.14 -10.17
CA ASN A 5 -3.62 31.07 -11.00
C ASN A 5 -2.50 30.19 -11.60
N ILE A 6 -1.39 30.79 -12.01
CA ILE A 6 -0.21 30.07 -12.52
C ILE A 6 0.43 29.21 -11.41
N LYS A 7 0.51 29.72 -10.17
CA LYS A 7 1.06 28.98 -9.03
C LYS A 7 0.19 27.78 -8.67
N THR A 8 -1.13 27.95 -8.62
CA THR A 8 -2.09 26.88 -8.36
C THR A 8 -2.03 25.79 -9.44
N GLY A 9 -1.95 26.17 -10.71
CA GLY A 9 -1.82 25.22 -11.83
C GLY A 9 -0.54 24.36 -11.74
N LYS A 10 0.61 24.97 -11.40
CA LYS A 10 1.87 24.24 -11.20
C LYS A 10 1.80 23.25 -10.02
N ILE A 11 1.19 23.66 -8.91
CA ILE A 11 1.00 22.79 -7.73
C ILE A 11 0.15 21.57 -8.11
N PHE A 12 -0.96 21.79 -8.81
CA PHE A 12 -1.85 20.73 -9.25
C PHE A 12 -1.13 19.70 -10.15
N LEU A 13 -0.34 20.18 -11.12
CA LEU A 13 0.43 19.31 -12.02
C LEU A 13 1.48 18.48 -11.28
N LEU A 14 2.20 19.08 -10.33
CA LEU A 14 3.19 18.38 -9.50
C LEU A 14 2.53 17.30 -8.63
N MET A 15 1.39 17.62 -8.03
CA MET A 15 0.61 16.69 -7.21
C MET A 15 0.11 15.50 -8.03
N ARG A 16 -0.45 15.78 -9.22
CA ARG A 16 -0.90 14.74 -10.14
C ARG A 16 0.25 13.81 -10.54
N LYS A 17 1.41 14.37 -10.89
CA LYS A 17 2.59 13.57 -11.26
C LYS A 17 3.03 12.65 -10.11
N LYS A 18 3.09 13.18 -8.89
CA LYS A 18 3.45 12.38 -7.70
C LYS A 18 2.45 11.28 -7.40
N TYR A 19 1.16 11.57 -7.51
CA TYR A 19 0.10 10.59 -7.33
C TYR A 19 0.26 9.43 -8.34
N LEU A 20 0.49 9.73 -9.62
CA LEU A 20 0.69 8.68 -10.63
C LEU A 20 1.93 7.82 -10.35
N ILE A 21 3.05 8.44 -9.93
CA ILE A 21 4.26 7.71 -9.54
C ILE A 21 4.00 6.85 -8.28
N TYR A 22 3.22 7.37 -7.33
CA TYR A 22 2.80 6.63 -6.14
C TYR A 22 1.99 5.40 -6.49
N MET A 23 1.02 5.53 -7.39
CA MET A 23 0.21 4.41 -7.88
C MET A 23 1.05 3.38 -8.63
N PHE A 24 2.00 3.82 -9.46
CA PHE A 24 2.92 2.93 -10.17
C PHE A 24 3.75 2.09 -9.19
N PHE A 25 4.35 2.70 -8.16
CA PHE A 25 5.12 1.96 -7.18
C PHE A 25 4.27 1.12 -6.22
N ALA A 26 3.00 1.50 -5.99
CA ALA A 26 2.05 0.64 -5.31
C ALA A 26 1.79 -0.65 -6.11
N PHE A 27 1.63 -0.53 -7.42
CA PHE A 27 1.53 -1.69 -8.30
C PHE A 27 2.80 -2.55 -8.29
N CYS A 28 4.00 -1.94 -8.37
CA CYS A 28 5.26 -2.68 -8.22
C CYS A 28 5.37 -3.41 -6.87
N SER A 29 4.89 -2.80 -5.78
CA SER A 29 4.86 -3.42 -4.46
C SER A 29 3.97 -4.68 -4.43
N ILE A 30 2.83 -4.66 -5.13
CA ILE A 30 1.97 -5.85 -5.31
C ILE A 30 2.73 -6.94 -6.06
N LEU A 31 3.42 -6.59 -7.16
CA LEU A 31 4.22 -7.56 -7.92
C LEU A 31 5.36 -8.16 -7.08
N ILE A 32 6.04 -7.34 -6.27
CA ILE A 32 7.08 -7.82 -5.34
C ILE A 32 6.48 -8.75 -4.31
N ASN A 33 5.33 -8.40 -3.72
CA ASN A 33 4.64 -9.24 -2.77
C ASN A 33 4.34 -10.63 -3.38
N LEU A 34 3.65 -10.67 -4.52
CA LEU A 34 3.27 -11.91 -5.20
C LEU A 34 4.50 -12.71 -5.67
N GLY A 35 5.51 -12.03 -6.22
CA GLY A 35 6.76 -12.63 -6.66
C GLY A 35 7.53 -13.27 -5.50
N THR A 36 7.61 -12.58 -4.36
CA THR A 36 8.22 -13.14 -3.14
C THR A 36 7.41 -14.33 -2.62
N GLN A 37 6.07 -14.27 -2.60
CA GLN A 37 5.26 -15.44 -2.21
C GLN A 37 5.56 -16.64 -3.11
N PHE A 38 5.62 -16.42 -4.44
CA PHE A 38 5.92 -17.46 -5.41
C PHE A 38 7.31 -18.08 -5.17
N ILE A 39 8.35 -17.27 -4.97
CA ILE A 39 9.72 -17.74 -4.71
C ILE A 39 9.76 -18.53 -3.40
N ILE A 40 9.18 -18.01 -2.32
CA ILE A 40 9.19 -18.67 -1.01
C ILE A 40 8.42 -19.99 -1.05
N ARG A 41 7.30 -20.06 -1.78
CA ARG A 41 6.58 -21.30 -2.04
C ARG A 41 7.49 -22.35 -2.69
N MET A 42 8.26 -21.96 -3.70
CA MET A 42 9.17 -22.88 -4.39
C MET A 42 10.31 -23.37 -3.49
N LEU A 43 10.82 -22.51 -2.60
CA LEU A 43 11.88 -22.85 -1.66
C LEU A 43 11.40 -23.77 -0.53
N VAL A 44 10.18 -23.54 -0.04
CA VAL A 44 9.65 -24.22 1.16
C VAL A 44 8.86 -25.49 0.84
N LYS A 45 8.38 -25.69 -0.41
CA LYS A 45 7.50 -26.83 -0.77
C LYS A 45 8.00 -28.22 -0.34
N ASN A 46 9.31 -28.45 -0.32
CA ASN A 46 9.93 -29.74 0.03
C ASN A 46 10.49 -29.75 1.46
N ALA A 47 10.35 -28.65 2.21
CA ALA A 47 10.83 -28.57 3.57
C ALA A 47 9.98 -29.45 4.49
N ARG A 48 10.63 -30.16 5.43
CA ARG A 48 9.95 -31.06 6.38
C ARG A 48 8.85 -30.38 7.18
N PHE A 49 9.00 -29.08 7.44
CA PHE A 49 8.02 -28.29 8.19
C PHE A 49 6.85 -27.78 7.35
N ASN A 50 6.91 -27.87 6.01
CA ASN A 50 5.84 -27.35 5.15
C ASN A 50 4.49 -28.01 5.43
N SER A 51 4.50 -29.31 5.72
CA SER A 51 3.31 -30.10 6.02
C SER A 51 2.76 -29.91 7.44
N LEU A 52 3.46 -29.17 8.31
CA LEU A 52 2.91 -28.81 9.62
C LEU A 52 1.67 -27.93 9.43
N LYS A 53 0.60 -28.21 10.16
CA LYS A 53 -0.68 -27.50 10.00
C LYS A 53 -0.98 -26.62 11.21
N ILE A 54 -1.45 -25.41 10.94
CA ILE A 54 -2.06 -24.50 11.91
C ILE A 54 -3.48 -24.24 11.40
N TYR A 55 -4.50 -24.64 12.16
CA TYR A 55 -5.92 -24.55 11.75
C TYR A 55 -6.19 -25.08 10.33
N ASN A 56 -5.69 -26.28 10.02
CA ASN A 56 -5.78 -26.94 8.70
C ASN A 56 -5.04 -26.25 7.53
N ILE A 57 -4.28 -25.18 7.78
CA ILE A 57 -3.47 -24.49 6.78
C ILE A 57 -1.99 -24.85 6.97
N GLU A 58 -1.26 -25.12 5.88
CA GLU A 58 0.16 -25.45 5.89
C GLU A 58 1.03 -24.31 6.41
N LEU A 59 2.03 -24.62 7.23
CA LEU A 59 2.97 -23.64 7.78
C LEU A 59 3.70 -22.88 6.66
N GLY A 60 4.03 -23.57 5.55
CA GLY A 60 4.66 -22.92 4.40
C GLY A 60 3.79 -21.83 3.75
N PHE A 61 2.46 -21.96 3.80
CA PHE A 61 1.54 -20.93 3.32
C PHE A 61 1.65 -19.64 4.15
N PHE A 62 1.76 -19.75 5.48
CA PHE A 62 1.97 -18.57 6.32
C PHE A 62 3.34 -17.94 6.07
N ILE A 63 4.38 -18.76 5.87
CA ILE A 63 5.74 -18.27 5.60
C ILE A 63 5.78 -17.47 4.30
N GLN A 64 5.16 -17.97 3.21
CA GLN A 64 5.09 -17.20 1.96
C GLN A 64 4.28 -15.91 2.16
N LEU A 65 3.11 -15.96 2.83
CA LEU A 65 2.22 -14.81 3.01
C LEU A 65 2.91 -13.67 3.78
N ILE A 66 3.57 -14.01 4.90
CA ILE A 66 4.30 -13.05 5.73
C ILE A 66 5.50 -12.50 4.95
N SER A 67 6.27 -13.37 4.28
CA SER A 67 7.46 -12.94 3.53
C SER A 67 7.10 -12.00 2.38
N GLY A 68 6.05 -12.31 1.61
CA GLY A 68 5.57 -11.45 0.53
C GLY A 68 5.04 -10.12 1.03
N THR A 69 4.25 -10.16 2.11
CA THR A 69 3.72 -8.94 2.74
C THR A 69 4.85 -8.05 3.26
N ALA A 70 5.83 -8.62 3.96
CA ALA A 70 6.98 -7.88 4.47
C ALA A 70 7.80 -7.27 3.32
N ALA A 71 8.13 -8.05 2.29
CA ALA A 71 8.92 -7.57 1.15
C ALA A 71 8.23 -6.43 0.41
N GLY A 72 6.96 -6.60 0.04
CA GLY A 72 6.19 -5.57 -0.65
C GLY A 72 6.02 -4.31 0.20
N PHE A 73 5.74 -4.47 1.49
CA PHE A 73 5.56 -3.36 2.43
C PHE A 73 6.85 -2.57 2.65
N ILE A 74 7.98 -3.26 2.91
CA ILE A 74 9.29 -2.63 3.09
C ILE A 74 9.69 -1.88 1.83
N PHE A 75 9.55 -2.51 0.65
CA PHE A 75 9.82 -1.86 -0.63
C PHE A 75 9.02 -0.56 -0.76
N LYS A 76 7.71 -0.62 -0.52
CA LYS A 76 6.84 0.55 -0.67
C LYS A 76 7.22 1.65 0.32
N PHE A 77 7.46 1.31 1.59
CA PHE A 77 7.86 2.27 2.60
C PHE A 77 9.16 3.00 2.23
N VAL A 78 10.17 2.25 1.75
CA VAL A 78 11.47 2.82 1.33
C VAL A 78 11.30 3.74 0.13
N ILE A 79 10.56 3.31 -0.89
CA ILE A 79 10.30 4.11 -2.09
C ILE A 79 9.52 5.39 -1.74
N ASP A 80 8.49 5.29 -0.91
CA ASP A 80 7.70 6.45 -0.50
C ASP A 80 8.56 7.46 0.27
N LYS A 81 9.36 6.95 1.22
CA LYS A 81 10.23 7.78 2.04
C LYS A 81 11.26 8.54 1.20
N PHE A 82 12.00 7.83 0.35
CA PHE A 82 13.18 8.40 -0.30
C PHE A 82 12.94 8.92 -1.72
N VAL A 83 12.01 8.33 -2.47
CA VAL A 83 11.76 8.70 -3.87
C VAL A 83 10.56 9.63 -4.00
N ILE A 84 9.42 9.28 -3.40
CA ILE A 84 8.16 10.00 -3.63
C ILE A 84 8.06 11.28 -2.79
N PHE A 85 8.22 11.14 -1.48
CA PHE A 85 8.04 12.24 -0.53
C PHE A 85 9.34 12.87 -0.04
N LYS A 86 10.50 12.28 -0.41
CA LYS A 86 11.85 12.79 -0.12
C LYS A 86 11.99 13.28 1.34
N SER A 87 11.60 12.43 2.27
CA SER A 87 11.60 12.74 3.70
C SER A 87 13.04 12.98 4.19
N ASN A 88 13.33 14.20 4.63
CA ASN A 88 14.69 14.63 5.05
C ASN A 88 15.16 14.08 6.41
N TYR A 89 14.32 13.31 7.11
CA TYR A 89 14.62 12.80 8.45
C TYR A 89 15.28 11.40 8.41
N ASN A 90 16.54 11.33 8.83
CA ASN A 90 17.38 10.13 8.75
C ASN A 90 17.61 9.41 10.10
N GLY A 91 16.92 9.81 11.18
CA GLY A 91 17.03 9.16 12.49
C GLY A 91 16.23 7.85 12.58
N ILE A 92 16.75 6.87 13.34
CA ILE A 92 16.07 5.59 13.61
C ILE A 92 14.74 5.82 14.32
N THR A 93 14.72 6.66 15.36
CA THR A 93 13.49 6.98 16.13
C THR A 93 12.42 7.61 15.26
N HIS A 94 12.81 8.55 14.39
CA HIS A 94 11.89 9.17 13.43
C HIS A 94 11.36 8.15 12.42
N THR A 95 12.24 7.29 11.90
CA THR A 95 11.85 6.25 10.94
C THR A 95 10.88 5.25 11.57
N ALA A 96 11.10 4.85 12.83
CA ALA A 96 10.18 3.97 13.56
C ALA A 96 8.80 4.62 13.75
N LYS A 97 8.75 5.91 14.08
CA LYS A 97 7.49 6.66 14.17
C LYS A 97 6.77 6.72 12.81
N GLN A 98 7.50 7.01 11.73
CA GLN A 98 6.94 7.01 10.37
C GLN A 98 6.39 5.63 10.01
N LEU A 99 7.15 4.57 10.27
CA LEU A 99 6.73 3.19 10.01
C LEU A 99 5.45 2.85 10.77
N SER A 100 5.35 3.22 12.05
CA SER A 100 4.15 2.97 12.87
C SER A 100 2.91 3.66 12.30
N ILE A 101 2.99 4.95 11.99
CA ILE A 101 1.86 5.71 11.39
C ILE A 101 1.52 5.16 9.99
N TYR A 102 2.54 4.83 9.20
CA TYR A 102 2.37 4.27 7.86
C TYR A 102 1.65 2.92 7.90
N THR A 103 2.00 2.05 8.83
CA THR A 103 1.33 0.76 9.09
C THR A 103 -0.11 0.99 9.56
N PHE A 104 -0.34 1.93 10.47
CA PHE A 104 -1.68 2.26 10.94
C PHE A 104 -2.61 2.68 9.79
N PHE A 105 -2.15 3.55 8.89
CA PHE A 105 -2.93 3.90 7.71
C PHE A 105 -3.11 2.73 6.74
N ALA A 106 -2.13 1.84 6.61
CA ALA A 106 -2.31 0.64 5.81
C ALA A 106 -3.51 -0.17 6.30
N PHE A 107 -3.64 -0.40 7.62
CA PHE A 107 -4.79 -1.08 8.21
C PHE A 107 -6.12 -0.36 7.95
N ILE A 108 -6.17 0.97 8.14
CA ILE A 108 -7.38 1.75 7.85
C ILE A 108 -7.79 1.59 6.38
N THR A 109 -6.84 1.69 5.45
CA THR A 109 -7.16 1.60 4.02
C THR A 109 -7.54 0.19 3.59
N THR A 110 -7.00 -0.84 4.23
CA THR A 110 -7.46 -2.23 4.03
C THR A 110 -8.89 -2.42 4.54
N ALA A 111 -9.24 -1.81 5.68
CA ALA A 111 -10.61 -1.84 6.18
C ALA A 111 -11.59 -1.13 5.24
N ILE A 112 -11.18 -0.02 4.60
CA ILE A 112 -11.97 0.65 3.55
C ILE A 112 -12.17 -0.28 2.35
N PHE A 113 -11.11 -0.97 1.90
CA PHE A 113 -11.21 -1.93 0.81
C PHE A 113 -12.21 -3.05 1.13
N TRP A 114 -11.99 -3.80 2.22
CA TRP A 114 -12.87 -4.90 2.61
C TRP A 114 -14.29 -4.42 2.93
N GLY A 115 -14.42 -3.28 3.62
CA GLY A 115 -15.73 -2.70 3.93
C GLY A 115 -16.53 -2.37 2.67
N THR A 116 -15.88 -1.84 1.62
CA THR A 116 -16.54 -1.55 0.35
C THR A 116 -16.87 -2.82 -0.42
N GLU A 117 -15.97 -3.80 -0.44
CA GLU A 117 -16.19 -5.12 -1.06
C GLU A 117 -17.39 -5.85 -0.42
N ILE A 118 -17.42 -5.91 0.92
CA ILE A 118 -18.51 -6.51 1.69
C ILE A 118 -19.80 -5.73 1.49
N LEU A 119 -19.76 -4.39 1.53
CA LEU A 119 -20.94 -3.55 1.30
C LEU A 119 -21.55 -3.87 -0.06
N PHE A 120 -20.74 -4.00 -1.12
CA PHE A 120 -21.25 -4.34 -2.43
C PHE A 120 -21.80 -5.77 -2.49
N LYS A 121 -21.15 -6.71 -1.79
CA LYS A 121 -21.59 -8.10 -1.71
C LYS A 121 -22.97 -8.24 -1.09
N VAL A 122 -23.28 -7.43 -0.06
CA VAL A 122 -24.54 -7.53 0.70
C VAL A 122 -25.62 -6.56 0.24
N ALA A 123 -25.27 -5.44 -0.40
CA ALA A 123 -26.23 -4.40 -0.79
C ALA A 123 -26.74 -4.50 -2.23
N PHE A 124 -26.06 -5.24 -3.12
CA PHE A 124 -26.45 -5.36 -4.52
C PHE A 124 -26.56 -6.83 -4.95
N GLU A 125 -27.44 -7.12 -5.91
CA GLU A 125 -27.66 -8.48 -6.43
C GLU A 125 -27.32 -8.53 -7.92
N PHE A 126 -26.03 -8.63 -8.24
CA PHE A 126 -25.56 -8.92 -9.60
C PHE A 126 -24.26 -9.72 -9.56
N PRO A 127 -23.91 -10.46 -10.64
CA PRO A 127 -22.70 -11.26 -10.67
C PRO A 127 -21.46 -10.41 -10.43
N ASN A 128 -20.54 -10.89 -9.58
CA ASN A 128 -19.27 -10.23 -9.25
C ASN A 128 -19.41 -8.84 -8.60
N ASN A 129 -20.51 -8.60 -7.87
CA ASN A 129 -20.71 -7.35 -7.12
C ASN A 129 -19.53 -7.03 -6.19
N GLU A 130 -18.96 -8.03 -5.52
CA GLU A 130 -17.80 -7.86 -4.64
C GLU A 130 -16.57 -7.36 -5.39
N ILE A 131 -16.36 -7.79 -6.63
CA ILE A 131 -15.20 -7.35 -7.45
C ILE A 131 -15.32 -5.87 -7.77
N LEU A 132 -16.53 -5.39 -8.11
CA LEU A 132 -16.76 -3.96 -8.35
C LEU A 132 -16.56 -3.14 -7.08
N GLY A 133 -17.11 -3.61 -5.95
CA GLY A 133 -16.93 -2.97 -4.65
C GLY A 133 -15.48 -2.94 -4.21
N GLY A 134 -14.75 -4.04 -4.40
CA GLY A 134 -13.32 -4.15 -4.14
C GLY A 134 -12.51 -3.18 -5.01
N GLY A 135 -12.84 -3.05 -6.29
CA GLY A 135 -12.22 -2.09 -7.19
C GLY A 135 -12.40 -0.63 -6.75
N ILE A 136 -13.63 -0.27 -6.35
CA ILE A 136 -13.94 1.07 -5.80
C ILE A 136 -13.22 1.28 -4.47
N GLY A 137 -13.25 0.29 -3.58
CA GLY A 137 -12.59 0.31 -2.28
C GLY A 137 -11.07 0.49 -2.40
N LEU A 138 -10.43 -0.17 -3.36
CA LEU A 138 -9.00 0.00 -3.67
C LEU A 138 -8.71 1.41 -4.20
N LEU A 139 -9.55 1.95 -5.10
CA LEU A 139 -9.38 3.30 -5.62
C LEU A 139 -9.45 4.35 -4.49
N ILE A 140 -10.47 4.24 -3.62
CA ILE A 140 -10.63 5.11 -2.46
C ILE A 140 -9.45 4.92 -1.50
N GLY A 141 -9.10 3.67 -1.18
CA GLY A 141 -8.05 3.31 -0.24
C GLY A 141 -6.69 3.87 -0.66
N TYR A 142 -6.27 3.67 -1.90
CA TYR A 142 -4.99 4.19 -2.40
C TYR A 142 -4.99 5.72 -2.51
N THR A 143 -6.10 6.32 -2.92
CA THR A 143 -6.23 7.79 -2.97
C THR A 143 -6.10 8.38 -1.57
N ALA A 144 -6.85 7.86 -0.60
CA ALA A 144 -6.75 8.27 0.80
C ALA A 144 -5.34 8.06 1.33
N LYS A 145 -4.72 6.89 1.04
CA LYS A 145 -3.38 6.58 1.50
C LYS A 145 -2.34 7.58 1.01
N PHE A 146 -2.40 7.99 -0.26
CA PHE A 146 -1.50 9.01 -0.80
C PHE A 146 -1.58 10.32 0.00
N PHE A 147 -2.79 10.81 0.31
CA PHE A 147 -2.95 12.05 1.07
C PHE A 147 -2.54 11.91 2.54
N LEU A 148 -2.85 10.77 3.16
CA LEU A 148 -2.49 10.46 4.55
C LEU A 148 -0.97 10.35 4.70
N ASP A 149 -0.31 9.56 3.86
CA ASP A 149 1.15 9.37 3.90
C ASP A 149 1.87 10.70 3.68
N LYS A 150 1.43 11.49 2.70
CA LYS A 150 2.01 12.79 2.41
C LYS A 150 1.96 13.73 3.62
N LYS A 151 0.78 13.86 4.23
CA LYS A 151 0.53 14.88 5.26
C LYS A 151 1.01 14.42 6.65
N TRP A 152 0.84 13.15 7.00
CA TRP A 152 1.01 12.66 8.38
C TRP A 152 2.24 11.76 8.57
N VAL A 153 2.66 11.02 7.53
CA VAL A 153 3.85 10.16 7.63
C VAL A 153 5.11 10.92 7.25
N PHE A 154 5.11 11.56 6.08
CA PHE A 154 6.33 12.19 5.54
C PHE A 154 6.35 13.71 5.70
N GLY A 155 5.24 14.32 6.14
CA GLY A 155 5.18 15.75 6.48
C GLY A 155 5.58 16.67 5.33
N GLU A 156 5.36 16.25 4.09
CA GLU A 156 5.90 16.95 2.92
C GLU A 156 5.12 18.25 2.67
N LYS A 157 5.83 19.39 2.82
CA LYS A 157 5.35 20.69 2.38
C LYS A 157 5.63 20.84 0.89
N ILE A 158 4.61 21.19 0.09
CA ILE A 158 4.85 21.57 -1.31
C ILE A 158 5.54 22.92 -1.30
N ILE A 159 6.85 22.95 -1.57
CA ILE A 159 7.60 24.18 -1.79
C ILE A 159 7.58 24.45 -3.30
N VAL A 160 7.04 25.60 -3.70
CA VAL A 160 7.03 26.11 -5.08
C VAL A 160 7.83 27.38 -5.14
#